data_AF-A0A7V5VNK9-F1
#
_entry.id   AF-A0A7V5VNK9-F1
#
_cell.length_a   1.000
_cell.length_b   1.000
_cell.length_c   1.000
_cell.angle_alpha   90.00
_cell.angle_beta   90.00
_cell.angle_gamma   90.00
#
_symmetry.space_group_name_H-M   'P 1'
#
loop_
_entity.id
_entity.type
_entity.pdbx_description
1 polymer ?
#
loop_
_entity_poly.entity_id
_entity_poly.type
_entity_poly.pdbx_seq_one_letter_code
_entity_poly.pdbx_strand_id
1 'polypeptide(L)'
;MPTRDERVSALLEQLSAATPTPGGGSAAALVGSIAASLVAMVAGLTVGKKAYQSVAHEMRYVLTEALNLRDELLACADRDSAAFNAVMAAYKLPQQTESDRTAREKAIQSALQSATEVPYQTALYCSRVLELAEIVVTKGNKSALSDSGTAACLAEGALQAALLNVAMNLSAISDEAFTTIYSQERERLSAQAHAKRHRLFQMIAERLGA
;
A
#
# COMPACT_ATOMS: atom_id res chain seq x y z
N MET A 1 -7.41 5.65 17.95
CA MET A 1 -7.57 4.18 18.00
C MET A 1 -6.79 3.65 16.81
N PRO A 2 -6.12 2.49 16.89
CA PRO A 2 -5.46 1.93 15.72
C PRO A 2 -6.47 1.68 14.61
N THR A 3 -6.08 1.88 13.35
CA THR A 3 -6.93 1.67 12.16
C THR A 3 -7.59 0.29 12.18
N ARG A 4 -6.88 -0.72 12.68
CA ARG A 4 -7.34 -2.11 12.81
C ARG A 4 -8.60 -2.29 13.66
N ASP A 5 -8.81 -1.44 14.66
CA ASP A 5 -9.89 -1.59 15.65
C ASP A 5 -11.11 -0.71 15.30
N GLU A 6 -11.04 0.05 14.21
CA GLU A 6 -12.10 0.96 13.80
C GLU A 6 -13.19 0.26 13.00
N ARG A 7 -14.43 0.73 13.17
CA ARG A 7 -15.52 0.36 12.27
C ARG A 7 -15.27 1.00 10.90
N VAL A 8 -15.50 0.25 9.82
CA VAL A 8 -15.38 0.77 8.45
C VAL A 8 -16.18 2.06 8.25
N SER A 9 -17.39 2.15 8.82
CA SER A 9 -18.21 3.38 8.75
C SER A 9 -17.51 4.59 9.38
N ALA A 10 -16.84 4.40 10.52
CA ALA A 10 -16.12 5.47 11.21
C ALA A 10 -14.88 5.91 10.40
N LEU A 11 -14.15 4.96 9.79
CA LEU A 11 -13.03 5.29 8.91
C LEU A 11 -13.49 6.10 7.69
N LEU A 12 -14.62 5.73 7.09
CA LEU A 12 -15.18 6.45 5.94
C LEU A 12 -15.64 7.86 6.34
N GLU A 13 -16.28 8.02 7.50
CA GLU A 13 -16.64 9.33 8.05
C GLU A 13 -15.39 10.21 8.23
N GLN A 14 -14.33 9.67 8.83
CA GLN A 14 -13.06 10.38 9.03
C GLN A 14 -12.37 10.77 7.71
N LEU A 15 -12.29 9.85 6.74
CA LEU A 15 -11.71 10.14 5.41
C LEU A 15 -12.50 11.20 4.64
N SER A 16 -13.80 11.30 4.88
CA SER A 16 -14.67 12.31 4.25
C SER A 16 -14.70 13.66 4.97
N ALA A 17 -14.11 13.73 6.17
CA ALA A 17 -14.11 14.94 6.98
C ALA A 17 -13.14 16.01 6.41
N ALA A 18 -13.45 17.28 6.66
CA ALA A 18 -12.58 18.41 6.30
C ALA A 18 -11.39 18.56 7.29
N THR A 19 -10.66 17.46 7.51
CA THR A 19 -9.50 17.39 8.39
C THR A 19 -8.28 16.84 7.63
N PRO A 20 -7.05 17.22 7.99
CA PRO A 20 -5.86 16.78 7.25
C PRO A 20 -5.52 15.29 7.35
N THR A 21 -6.01 14.59 8.38
CA THR A 21 -5.80 13.15 8.59
C THR A 21 -7.08 12.49 9.11
N PRO A 22 -7.31 11.19 8.81
CA PRO A 22 -6.57 10.35 7.87
C PRO A 22 -6.75 10.82 6.41
N GLY A 23 -5.74 10.55 5.56
CA GLY A 23 -5.68 11.05 4.19
C GLY A 23 -5.49 9.96 3.13
N GLY A 24 -5.01 10.36 1.95
CA GLY A 24 -4.81 9.47 0.80
C GLY A 24 -3.83 8.32 1.04
N GLY A 25 -2.74 8.55 1.77
CA GLY A 25 -1.77 7.51 2.13
C GLY A 25 -2.37 6.43 3.02
N SER A 26 -3.11 6.85 4.05
CA SER A 26 -3.87 5.97 4.94
C SER A 26 -4.93 5.15 4.18
N ALA A 27 -5.66 5.79 3.25
CA ALA A 27 -6.62 5.10 2.39
C ALA A 27 -5.95 4.08 1.45
N ALA A 28 -4.80 4.43 0.85
CA ALA A 28 -4.04 3.52 0.00
C ALA A 28 -3.61 2.26 0.78
N ALA A 29 -3.11 2.44 2.00
CA ALA A 29 -2.70 1.33 2.87
C ALA A 29 -3.91 0.44 3.26
N LEU A 30 -5.05 1.03 3.61
CA LEU A 30 -6.28 0.29 3.89
C LEU A 30 -6.75 -0.54 2.68
N VAL A 31 -6.78 0.04 1.48
CA VAL A 31 -7.16 -0.69 0.26
C VAL A 31 -6.16 -1.82 -0.03
N GLY A 32 -4.87 -1.59 0.19
CA GLY A 32 -3.85 -2.64 0.12
C GLY A 32 -4.14 -3.81 1.06
N SER A 33 -4.54 -3.53 2.31
CA SER A 33 -4.89 -4.59 3.28
C SER A 33 -6.13 -5.39 2.87
N ILE A 34 -7.10 -4.75 2.21
CA ILE A 34 -8.27 -5.44 1.64
C ILE A 34 -7.82 -6.37 0.51
N ALA A 35 -6.94 -5.90 -0.37
CA ALA A 35 -6.37 -6.72 -1.43
C ALA A 35 -5.64 -7.95 -0.87
N ALA A 36 -4.80 -7.76 0.15
CA ALA A 36 -4.09 -8.84 0.85
C ALA A 36 -5.08 -9.85 1.49
N SER A 37 -6.17 -9.35 2.08
CA SER A 37 -7.21 -10.19 2.67
C SER A 37 -7.91 -11.08 1.63
N LEU A 38 -8.16 -10.56 0.43
CA LEU A 38 -8.72 -11.35 -0.67
C LEU A 38 -7.74 -12.43 -1.16
N VAL A 39 -6.45 -12.10 -1.31
CA VAL A 39 -5.41 -13.10 -1.61
C VAL A 39 -5.39 -14.22 -0.57
N ALA A 40 -5.39 -13.86 0.72
CA ALA A 40 -5.44 -14.82 1.82
C ALA A 40 -6.70 -15.70 1.74
N MET A 41 -7.86 -15.12 1.48
CA MET A 41 -9.12 -15.86 1.32
C MET A 41 -9.02 -16.89 0.18
N VAL A 42 -8.56 -16.49 -1.01
CA VAL A 42 -8.45 -17.41 -2.15
C VAL A 42 -7.46 -18.53 -1.86
N ALA A 43 -6.30 -18.20 -1.28
CA ALA A 43 -5.31 -19.20 -0.88
C ALA A 43 -5.89 -20.19 0.13
N GLY A 44 -6.60 -19.70 1.15
CA GLY A 44 -7.30 -20.51 2.15
C GLY A 44 -8.37 -21.44 1.54
N LEU A 45 -9.18 -20.93 0.61
CA LEU A 45 -10.18 -21.74 -0.13
C LEU A 45 -9.54 -22.79 -1.05
N THR A 46 -8.24 -22.64 -1.36
CA THR A 46 -7.48 -23.57 -2.19
C THR A 46 -6.83 -24.66 -1.34
N VAL A 47 -6.28 -24.29 -0.17
CA VAL A 47 -5.70 -25.24 0.80
C VAL A 47 -6.78 -26.23 1.27
N GLY A 48 -6.51 -27.53 1.13
CA GLY A 48 -7.39 -28.60 1.61
C GLY A 48 -8.35 -29.18 0.57
N LYS A 49 -8.46 -28.57 -0.61
CA LYS A 49 -9.25 -29.16 -1.71
C LYS A 49 -8.46 -30.26 -2.41
N LYS A 50 -9.08 -31.43 -2.61
CA LYS A 50 -8.48 -32.60 -3.28
C LYS A 50 -7.91 -32.27 -4.65
N ALA A 51 -8.57 -31.41 -5.42
CA ALA A 51 -8.14 -30.97 -6.75
C ALA A 51 -6.88 -30.08 -6.76
N TYR A 52 -6.45 -29.56 -5.60
CA TYR A 52 -5.36 -28.57 -5.49
C TYR A 52 -4.21 -29.08 -4.59
N GLN A 53 -4.11 -30.40 -4.37
CA GLN A 53 -3.07 -30.99 -3.53
C GLN A 53 -1.66 -30.66 -4.00
N SER A 54 -1.43 -30.59 -5.32
CA SER A 54 -0.13 -30.26 -5.91
C SER A 54 0.36 -28.84 -5.60
N VAL A 55 -0.55 -27.90 -5.29
CA VAL A 55 -0.23 -26.50 -4.97
C VAL A 55 -0.44 -26.16 -3.49
N ALA A 56 -0.81 -27.13 -2.66
CA ALA A 56 -1.20 -26.88 -1.27
C ALA A 56 -0.08 -26.26 -0.40
N HIS A 57 1.18 -26.61 -0.65
CA HIS A 57 2.31 -26.00 0.05
C HIS A 57 2.51 -24.53 -0.35
N GLU A 58 2.49 -24.23 -1.65
CA GLU A 58 2.58 -22.86 -2.16
C GLU A 58 1.41 -21.99 -1.66
N MET A 59 0.19 -22.52 -1.64
CA MET A 59 -0.98 -21.78 -1.14
C MET A 59 -0.93 -21.54 0.37
N ARG A 60 -0.30 -22.43 1.15
CA ARG A 60 -0.04 -22.15 2.57
C ARG A 60 0.94 -21.01 2.76
N TYR A 61 2.00 -20.96 1.95
CA TYR A 61 2.93 -19.83 1.95
C TYR A 61 2.22 -18.52 1.59
N VAL A 62 1.44 -18.52 0.50
CA VAL A 62 0.68 -17.34 0.05
C VAL A 62 -0.30 -16.86 1.13
N LEU A 63 -1.02 -17.80 1.78
CA LEU A 63 -1.95 -17.48 2.85
C LEU A 63 -1.23 -16.76 4.01
N THR A 64 -0.14 -17.33 4.53
CA THR A 64 0.60 -16.74 5.64
C THR A 64 1.15 -15.36 5.27
N GLU A 65 1.77 -15.24 4.10
CA GLU A 65 2.37 -13.99 3.65
C GLU A 65 1.30 -12.89 3.44
N ALA A 66 0.16 -13.24 2.85
CA ALA A 66 -0.93 -12.29 2.63
C ALA A 66 -1.55 -11.80 3.97
N LEU A 67 -1.64 -12.66 4.98
CA LEU A 67 -2.09 -12.26 6.32
C LEU A 67 -1.09 -11.32 7.00
N ASN A 68 0.22 -11.56 6.84
CA ASN A 68 1.25 -10.66 7.35
C ASN A 68 1.18 -9.30 6.65
N LEU A 69 1.09 -9.27 5.32
CA LEU A 69 1.00 -8.03 4.55
C LEU A 69 -0.26 -7.23 4.88
N ARG A 70 -1.39 -7.90 5.14
CA ARG A 70 -2.61 -7.24 5.61
C ARG A 70 -2.35 -6.45 6.89
N ASP A 71 -1.71 -7.08 7.88
CA ASP A 71 -1.45 -6.46 9.19
C ASP A 71 -0.41 -5.33 9.06
N GLU A 72 0.63 -5.51 8.24
CA GLU A 72 1.61 -4.46 7.95
C GLU A 72 1.00 -3.25 7.24
N LEU A 73 0.10 -3.48 6.27
CA LEU A 73 -0.59 -2.43 5.56
C LEU A 73 -1.56 -1.65 6.47
N LEU A 74 -2.26 -2.32 7.39
CA LEU A 74 -3.05 -1.62 8.42
C LEU A 74 -2.15 -0.75 9.31
N ALA A 75 -1.00 -1.27 9.73
CA ALA A 75 -0.04 -0.49 10.50
C ALA A 75 0.57 0.68 9.70
N CYS A 76 0.70 0.56 8.38
CA CYS A 76 1.10 1.68 7.53
C CYS A 76 0.07 2.82 7.52
N ALA A 77 -1.23 2.54 7.63
CA ALA A 77 -2.25 3.58 7.72
C ALA A 77 -2.08 4.43 8.99
N ASP A 78 -1.81 3.78 10.13
CA ASP A 78 -1.52 4.48 11.39
C ASP A 78 -0.20 5.29 11.30
N ARG A 79 0.83 4.69 10.70
CA ARG A 79 2.13 5.34 10.47
C ARG A 79 2.02 6.57 9.58
N ASP A 80 1.17 6.53 8.55
CA ASP A 80 0.96 7.64 7.62
C ASP A 80 0.36 8.86 8.34
N SER A 81 -0.68 8.62 9.13
CA SER A 81 -1.29 9.66 9.98
C SER A 81 -0.29 10.22 11.01
N ALA A 82 0.52 9.37 11.63
CA ALA A 82 1.57 9.80 12.56
C ALA A 82 2.66 10.65 11.88
N ALA A 83 3.11 10.23 10.70
CA ALA A 83 4.14 10.93 9.93
C ALA A 83 3.65 12.31 9.47
N PHE A 84 2.40 12.42 9.01
CA PHE A 84 1.79 13.70 8.67
C PHE A 84 1.77 14.65 9.88
N ASN A 85 1.35 14.15 11.05
CA ASN A 85 1.33 14.95 12.28
C ASN A 85 2.72 15.43 12.68
N ALA A 86 3.77 14.60 12.49
CA ALA A 86 5.15 14.99 12.74
C ALA A 86 5.60 16.13 11.80
N VAL A 87 5.27 16.06 10.51
CA VAL A 87 5.53 17.14 9.55
C VAL A 87 4.83 18.43 9.97
N MET A 88 3.55 18.35 10.36
CA MET A 88 2.80 19.52 10.84
C MET A 88 3.37 20.10 12.14
N ALA A 89 3.87 19.27 13.04
CA ALA A 89 4.55 19.72 14.24
C ALA A 89 5.85 20.48 13.91
N ALA A 90 6.64 19.99 12.94
CA ALA A 90 7.84 20.67 12.47
C ALA A 90 7.51 22.06 11.87
N TYR A 91 6.43 22.18 11.09
CA TYR A 91 5.99 23.46 10.55
C TYR A 91 5.58 24.49 11.62
N LYS A 92 5.19 24.05 12.82
CA LYS A 92 4.79 24.91 13.95
C LYS A 92 5.96 25.37 14.82
N LEU A 93 7.18 24.93 14.56
CA LEU A 93 8.36 25.36 15.32
C LEU A 93 8.60 26.88 15.19
N PRO A 94 9.29 27.51 16.17
CA PRO A 94 9.67 28.92 16.14
C PRO A 94 10.42 29.32 14.85
N GLN A 95 10.34 30.61 14.49
CA GLN A 95 10.99 31.19 13.30
C GLN A 95 11.43 32.64 13.49
N GLN A 96 11.56 33.08 14.76
CA GLN A 96 11.83 34.47 15.14
C GLN A 96 13.30 34.83 14.95
N THR A 97 14.21 33.92 15.28
CA THR A 97 15.66 34.10 15.11
C THR A 97 16.19 33.30 13.92
N GLU A 98 17.39 33.65 13.46
CA GLU A 98 18.06 32.88 12.40
C GLU A 98 18.31 31.43 12.83
N SER A 99 18.72 31.24 14.09
CA SER A 99 18.88 29.90 14.67
C SER A 99 17.57 29.11 14.68
N ASP A 100 16.43 29.77 14.99
CA ASP A 100 15.12 29.12 14.96
C ASP A 100 14.76 28.68 13.54
N ARG A 101 15.00 29.54 12.54
CA ARG A 101 14.71 29.24 11.13
C ARG A 101 15.53 28.06 10.64
N THR A 102 16.83 28.03 10.91
CA THR A 102 17.69 26.90 10.53
C THR A 102 17.25 25.60 11.21
N ALA A 103 16.95 25.63 12.50
CA ALA A 103 16.49 24.45 13.24
C ALA A 103 15.14 23.94 12.74
N ARG A 104 14.20 24.85 12.48
CA ARG A 104 12.88 24.56 11.93
C ARG A 104 12.98 23.93 10.54
N GLU A 105 13.78 24.50 9.65
CA GLU A 105 13.95 23.97 8.30
C GLU A 105 14.54 22.56 8.31
N LYS A 106 15.56 22.32 9.15
CA LYS A 106 16.13 20.98 9.34
C LYS A 106 15.08 19.98 9.85
N ALA A 107 14.25 20.39 10.81
CA ALA A 107 13.19 19.53 11.33
C ALA A 107 12.12 19.20 10.27
N ILE A 108 11.73 20.17 9.46
CA ILE A 108 10.77 19.97 8.35
C ILE A 108 11.34 18.98 7.33
N GLN A 109 12.59 19.19 6.88
CA GLN A 109 13.23 18.31 5.89
C GLN A 109 13.36 16.88 6.41
N SER A 110 13.79 16.70 7.66
CA SER A 110 13.86 15.37 8.28
C SER A 110 12.48 14.71 8.40
N ALA A 111 11.45 15.46 8.80
CA ALA A 111 10.10 14.92 8.92
C ALA A 111 9.51 14.53 7.55
N LEU A 112 9.76 15.32 6.49
CA LEU A 112 9.32 15.02 5.13
C LEU A 112 9.97 13.75 4.57
N GLN A 113 11.28 13.55 4.82
CA GLN A 113 11.97 12.31 4.41
C GLN A 113 11.34 11.09 5.09
N SER A 114 11.19 11.11 6.42
CA SER A 114 10.50 10.03 7.15
C SER A 114 9.04 9.84 6.71
N ALA A 115 8.33 10.92 6.41
CA ALA A 115 6.96 10.85 5.88
C ALA A 115 6.88 10.29 4.46
N THR A 116 7.96 10.37 3.67
CA THR A 116 8.05 9.76 2.33
C THR A 116 8.25 8.25 2.40
N GLU A 117 8.97 7.77 3.41
CA GLU A 117 9.25 6.35 3.60
C GLU A 117 7.98 5.52 3.85
N VAL A 118 6.99 6.07 4.53
CA VAL A 118 5.74 5.36 4.84
C VAL A 118 4.94 4.99 3.58
N PRO A 119 4.54 5.94 2.69
CA PRO A 119 3.85 5.58 1.45
C PRO A 119 4.73 4.80 0.49
N TYR A 120 6.05 4.97 0.51
CA TYR A 120 6.96 4.10 -0.25
C TYR A 120 6.89 2.65 0.23
N GLN A 121 6.93 2.42 1.54
CA GLN A 121 6.79 1.10 2.14
C GLN A 121 5.41 0.48 1.83
N THR A 122 4.34 1.28 1.88
CA THR A 122 3.00 0.87 1.44
C THR A 122 3.01 0.41 -0.02
N ALA A 123 3.66 1.13 -0.93
CA ALA A 123 3.78 0.74 -2.33
C ALA A 123 4.54 -0.59 -2.50
N LEU A 124 5.61 -0.82 -1.73
CA LEU A 124 6.33 -2.09 -1.74
C LEU A 124 5.46 -3.26 -1.27
N TYR A 125 4.72 -3.09 -0.17
CA TYR A 125 3.80 -4.11 0.32
C TYR A 125 2.67 -4.39 -0.68
N CYS A 126 2.07 -3.35 -1.28
CA CYS A 126 1.06 -3.53 -2.32
C CYS A 126 1.63 -4.24 -3.57
N SER A 127 2.88 -3.95 -3.94
CA SER A 127 3.56 -4.67 -5.02
C SER A 127 3.70 -6.16 -4.70
N ARG A 128 4.08 -6.48 -3.45
CA ARG A 128 4.15 -7.86 -2.99
C ARG A 128 2.78 -8.55 -2.98
N VAL A 129 1.73 -7.85 -2.56
CA VAL A 129 0.35 -8.37 -2.65
C VAL A 129 -0.04 -8.67 -4.09
N LEU A 130 0.34 -7.82 -5.05
CA LEU A 130 0.07 -8.05 -6.48
C LEU A 130 0.82 -9.28 -7.02
N GLU A 131 2.03 -9.56 -6.53
CA GLU A 131 2.75 -10.79 -6.85
C GLU A 131 2.06 -12.04 -6.28
N LEU A 132 1.51 -11.97 -5.07
CA LEU A 132 0.74 -13.07 -4.51
C LEU A 132 -0.61 -13.24 -5.24
N ALA A 133 -1.24 -12.13 -5.67
CA ALA A 133 -2.44 -12.13 -6.48
C ALA A 133 -2.22 -12.92 -7.79
N GLU A 134 -1.06 -12.75 -8.44
CA GLU A 134 -0.68 -13.52 -9.63
C GLU A 134 -0.65 -15.03 -9.37
N ILE A 135 -0.14 -15.46 -8.21
CA ILE A 135 -0.10 -16.87 -7.83
C ILE A 135 -1.53 -17.42 -7.68
N VAL A 136 -2.42 -16.72 -6.99
CA VAL A 136 -3.79 -17.19 -6.77
C VAL A 136 -4.65 -17.11 -8.04
N VAL A 137 -4.44 -16.12 -8.92
CA VAL A 137 -5.05 -16.09 -10.26
C VAL A 137 -4.63 -17.33 -11.05
N THR A 138 -3.35 -17.70 -10.99
CA THR A 138 -2.78 -18.77 -11.82
C THR A 138 -3.13 -20.16 -11.31
N LYS A 139 -3.02 -20.37 -9.99
CA LYS A 139 -3.01 -21.70 -9.36
C LYS A 139 -4.09 -21.88 -8.29
N GLY A 140 -4.75 -20.79 -7.90
CA GLY A 140 -5.77 -20.80 -6.86
C GLY A 140 -7.08 -21.44 -7.29
N ASN A 141 -8.03 -21.47 -6.36
CA ASN A 141 -9.36 -21.99 -6.56
C ASN A 141 -10.09 -21.25 -7.69
N LYS A 142 -10.38 -21.96 -8.79
CA LYS A 142 -11.05 -21.41 -9.98
C LYS A 142 -12.39 -20.73 -9.68
N SER A 143 -13.14 -21.21 -8.68
CA SER A 143 -14.43 -20.60 -8.29
C SER A 143 -14.28 -19.23 -7.63
N ALA A 144 -13.06 -18.85 -7.23
CA ALA A 144 -12.73 -17.55 -6.63
C ALA A 144 -11.81 -16.72 -7.55
N LEU A 145 -11.90 -16.95 -8.87
CA LEU A 145 -11.11 -16.22 -9.87
C LEU A 145 -11.47 -14.73 -9.89
N SER A 146 -12.75 -14.39 -9.70
CA SER A 146 -13.19 -12.99 -9.57
C SER A 146 -12.52 -12.30 -8.38
N ASP A 147 -12.46 -12.97 -7.22
CA ASP A 147 -11.82 -12.43 -6.02
C ASP A 147 -10.32 -12.24 -6.23
N SER A 148 -9.69 -13.16 -6.95
CA SER A 148 -8.27 -13.07 -7.33
C SER A 148 -8.01 -11.85 -8.24
N GLY A 149 -8.91 -11.61 -9.20
CA GLY A 149 -8.88 -10.44 -10.07
C GLY A 149 -9.08 -9.14 -9.29
N THR A 150 -10.10 -9.08 -8.43
CA THR A 150 -10.35 -7.93 -7.56
C THR A 150 -9.14 -7.62 -6.69
N ALA A 151 -8.49 -8.63 -6.10
CA ALA A 151 -7.27 -8.45 -5.32
C ALA A 151 -6.15 -7.78 -6.15
N ALA A 152 -5.94 -8.22 -7.40
CA ALA A 152 -4.96 -7.62 -8.29
C ALA A 152 -5.28 -6.16 -8.64
N CYS A 153 -6.55 -5.83 -8.90
CA CYS A 153 -6.99 -4.45 -9.14
C CYS A 153 -6.69 -3.54 -7.94
N LEU A 154 -7.11 -3.99 -6.76
CA LEU A 154 -7.00 -3.20 -5.53
C LEU A 154 -5.54 -3.03 -5.12
N ALA A 155 -4.71 -4.07 -5.23
CA ALA A 155 -3.28 -3.98 -4.93
C ALA A 155 -2.56 -2.99 -5.84
N GLU A 156 -2.86 -3.02 -7.14
CA GLU A 156 -2.24 -2.09 -8.10
C GLU A 156 -2.74 -0.66 -7.89
N GLY A 157 -4.05 -0.45 -7.72
CA GLY A 157 -4.59 0.88 -7.44
C GLY A 157 -4.07 1.48 -6.13
N ALA A 158 -3.96 0.66 -5.08
CA ALA A 158 -3.36 1.06 -3.80
C ALA A 158 -1.88 1.42 -3.95
N LEU A 159 -1.12 0.65 -4.75
CA LEU A 159 0.27 0.97 -5.06
C LEU A 159 0.38 2.34 -5.73
N GLN A 160 -0.40 2.60 -6.79
CA GLN A 160 -0.36 3.89 -7.48
C GLN A 160 -0.77 5.04 -6.54
N ALA A 161 -1.80 4.84 -5.72
CA ALA A 161 -2.24 5.83 -4.74
C ALA A 161 -1.15 6.14 -3.71
N ALA A 162 -0.43 5.13 -3.21
CA ALA A 162 0.70 5.34 -2.31
C ALA A 162 1.84 6.12 -3.00
N LEU A 163 2.15 5.78 -4.25
CA LEU A 163 3.18 6.48 -5.04
C LEU A 163 2.84 7.96 -5.33
N LEU A 164 1.56 8.34 -5.38
CA LEU A 164 1.16 9.75 -5.44
C LEU A 164 1.53 10.51 -4.16
N ASN A 165 1.42 9.87 -2.99
CA ASN A 165 1.82 10.47 -1.71
C ASN A 165 3.34 10.61 -1.60
N VAL A 166 4.10 9.63 -2.10
CA VAL A 166 5.57 9.75 -2.26
C VAL A 166 5.89 10.99 -3.09
N ALA A 167 5.27 11.13 -4.27
CA ALA A 167 5.52 12.25 -5.18
C ALA A 167 5.25 13.62 -4.55
N MET A 168 4.15 13.74 -3.81
CA MET A 168 3.79 14.95 -3.09
C MET A 168 4.87 15.35 -2.09
N ASN A 169 5.36 14.40 -1.28
CA ASN A 169 6.42 14.70 -0.31
C ASN A 169 7.74 15.05 -0.98
N LEU A 170 8.13 14.35 -2.06
CA LEU A 170 9.36 14.65 -2.79
C LEU A 170 9.41 16.08 -3.32
N SER A 171 8.27 16.66 -3.72
CA SER A 171 8.21 18.05 -4.19
C SER A 171 8.57 19.11 -3.13
N ALA A 172 8.56 18.72 -1.85
CA ALA A 172 8.90 19.58 -0.72
C ALA A 172 10.29 19.27 -0.10
N ILE A 173 11.00 18.26 -0.60
CA ILE A 173 12.31 17.84 -0.10
C ILE A 173 13.42 18.47 -0.93
N SER A 174 14.42 19.06 -0.27
CA SER A 174 15.56 19.73 -0.92
C SER A 174 16.75 18.81 -1.19
N ASP A 175 16.80 17.63 -0.57
CA ASP A 175 17.86 16.64 -0.79
C ASP A 175 17.72 15.99 -2.18
N GLU A 176 18.60 16.39 -3.10
CA GLU A 176 18.61 15.90 -4.49
C GLU A 176 18.90 14.40 -4.61
N ALA A 177 19.76 13.86 -3.75
CA ALA A 177 20.09 12.43 -3.78
C ALA A 177 18.89 11.59 -3.35
N PHE A 178 18.22 12.02 -2.26
CA PHE A 178 17.00 11.38 -1.78
C PHE A 178 15.88 11.44 -2.83
N THR A 179 15.61 12.63 -3.37
CA THR A 179 14.55 12.82 -4.37
C THR A 179 14.79 12.03 -5.65
N THR A 180 16.05 11.92 -6.10
CA THR A 180 16.42 11.12 -7.28
C THR A 180 16.14 9.64 -7.04
N ILE A 181 16.60 9.07 -5.91
CA ILE A 181 16.42 7.65 -5.60
C ILE A 181 14.94 7.28 -5.55
N TYR A 182 14.14 8.04 -4.79
CA TYR A 182 12.71 7.73 -4.62
C TYR A 182 11.89 8.01 -5.88
N SER A 183 12.30 8.94 -6.74
CA SER A 183 11.67 9.16 -8.04
C SER A 183 11.88 7.97 -8.98
N GLN A 184 13.11 7.45 -9.05
CA GLN A 184 13.43 6.26 -9.85
C GLN A 184 12.69 5.02 -9.36
N GLU A 185 12.67 4.79 -8.04
CA GLU A 185 11.96 3.65 -7.46
C GLU A 185 10.44 3.75 -7.69
N ARG A 186 9.87 4.96 -7.62
CA ARG A 186 8.46 5.21 -7.94
C ARG A 186 8.14 4.82 -9.39
N GLU A 187 8.93 5.28 -10.35
CA GLU A 187 8.75 4.96 -11.76
C GLU A 187 8.87 3.44 -12.01
N ARG A 188 9.89 2.82 -11.42
CA ARG A 188 10.13 1.38 -11.50
C ARG A 188 8.93 0.58 -10.98
N LEU A 189 8.45 0.90 -9.77
CA LEU A 189 7.33 0.21 -9.14
C LEU A 189 6.04 0.41 -9.92
N SER A 190 5.75 1.64 -10.35
CA SER A 190 4.54 1.95 -11.13
C SER A 190 4.51 1.18 -12.45
N ALA A 191 5.62 1.16 -13.20
CA ALA A 191 5.72 0.45 -14.47
C ALA A 191 5.57 -1.07 -14.30
N GLN A 192 6.23 -1.65 -13.29
CA GLN A 192 6.12 -3.07 -12.98
C GLN A 192 4.70 -3.48 -12.58
N ALA A 193 4.04 -2.67 -11.75
CA ALA A 193 2.69 -2.93 -11.28
C ALA A 193 1.67 -2.85 -12.44
N HIS A 194 1.77 -1.83 -13.29
CA HIS A 194 0.93 -1.71 -14.49
C HIS A 194 1.11 -2.89 -15.44
N ALA A 195 2.35 -3.27 -15.76
CA ALA A 195 2.63 -4.41 -16.63
C ALA A 195 2.10 -5.73 -16.05
N LYS A 196 2.26 -5.93 -14.74
CA LYS A 196 1.75 -7.12 -14.04
C LYS A 196 0.22 -7.17 -14.04
N ARG A 197 -0.46 -6.07 -13.67
CA ARG A 197 -1.92 -6.01 -13.72
C ARG A 197 -2.45 -6.27 -15.12
N HIS A 198 -1.85 -5.67 -16.15
CA HIS A 198 -2.28 -5.89 -17.53
C HIS A 198 -2.23 -7.37 -17.93
N ARG A 199 -1.11 -8.06 -17.64
CA ARG A 199 -0.97 -9.50 -17.89
C ARG A 199 -1.99 -10.33 -17.09
N LEU A 200 -2.22 -10.00 -15.82
CA LEU A 200 -3.20 -10.72 -15.00
C LEU A 200 -4.62 -10.58 -15.53
N PHE A 201 -5.00 -9.39 -16.00
CA PHE A 201 -6.31 -9.17 -16.60
C PHE A 201 -6.52 -9.98 -17.89
N GLN A 202 -5.50 -10.07 -18.74
CA GLN A 202 -5.55 -10.94 -19.92
C GLN A 202 -5.76 -12.40 -19.52
N MET A 203 -4.98 -12.90 -18.54
CA MET A 203 -5.13 -14.27 -18.03
C MET A 203 -6.51 -14.54 -17.42
N ILE A 204 -7.08 -13.56 -16.71
CA ILE A 204 -8.42 -13.68 -16.12
C ILE A 204 -9.49 -13.70 -17.21
N ALA A 205 -9.41 -12.82 -18.20
CA ALA A 205 -10.35 -12.79 -19.32
C ALA A 205 -10.36 -14.12 -20.09
N GLU A 206 -9.17 -14.63 -20.44
CA GLU A 206 -9.01 -15.94 -21.07
C GLU A 206 -9.65 -17.08 -20.25
N ARG A 207 -9.48 -17.06 -18.92
CA ARG A 207 -10.04 -18.07 -18.02
C ARG A 207 -11.54 -17.93 -17.80
N LEU A 208 -12.10 -16.73 -17.97
CA LEU A 208 -13.53 -16.47 -17.93
C LEU A 208 -14.22 -16.73 -19.28
N GLY A 209 -13.45 -16.95 -20.35
CA GLY A 209 -13.97 -17.11 -21.70
C GLY A 209 -14.52 -15.80 -22.29
N ALA A 210 -13.95 -14.66 -21.86
CA ALA A 210 -14.31 -13.31 -22.28
C ALA A 210 -13.21 -12.67 -23.15
#